data_AF-A0A955B726-F1
#
_entry.id   AF-A0A955B726-F1
#
_cell.length_a   1.000
_cell.length_b   1.000
_cell.length_c   1.000
_cell.angle_alpha   90.00
_cell.angle_beta   90.00
_cell.angle_gamma   90.00
#
_symmetry.space_group_name_H-M   'P 1'
#
loop_
_entity.id
_entity.type
_entity.pdbx_description
1 polymer ?
#
loop_
_entity_poly.entity_id
_entity_poly.type
_entity_poly.pdbx_seq_one_letter_code
_entity_poly.pdbx_strand_id
1 'polypeptide(L)'
;MHCHKEHEGKPLANVRDAHCLNCHSKTVPNADGEVASSVKVVSSFAQHPPFALHEGGSVNVIAATGNGRSDDPGVGDKSVQLAKDGLDPGNIRFSHKAHLGLSFEDFTRRYEDNAEGRVAKHLQQLQAAGRDKLICSDCHDAADDGRYMRPIRFEDHCSACHPLSFHSAIAADGDLPHAKPALVRAVILDRLGTQSGESPDRSSPPPRLPNKTRTDHNAENVFRVVREGCIRCHQIQNENENEFDFDVVESRIPTRWLPNGEFSHHRHSSDECSDCHGDVRSSVAATDILIPNIDSCKKCHGKSSGLNAGLSVRADCILCHNYHTHTKALKSAKPDDPTPSKN
;
A
#
# COMPACT_ATOMS: atom_id res chain seq x y z
N MET A 1 -28.00 -0.58 36.80
CA MET A 1 -27.41 -0.68 35.46
C MET A 1 -26.38 0.42 35.33
N HIS A 2 -25.11 0.09 35.43
CA HIS A 2 -23.99 1.04 35.35
C HIS A 2 -23.11 0.53 34.21
N CYS A 3 -23.28 1.10 33.01
CA CYS A 3 -22.66 0.62 31.77
C CYS A 3 -21.54 1.56 31.27
N HIS A 4 -20.98 2.42 32.11
CA HIS A 4 -20.26 3.61 31.63
C HIS A 4 -18.77 3.68 31.99
N LYS A 5 -18.23 2.78 32.80
CA LYS A 5 -16.87 2.95 33.35
C LYS A 5 -15.77 2.64 32.32
N GLU A 6 -16.08 1.77 31.37
CA GLU A 6 -15.15 1.27 30.35
C GLU A 6 -15.05 2.22 29.13
N HIS A 7 -15.90 3.25 29.06
CA HIS A 7 -15.92 4.26 27.99
C HIS A 7 -15.23 5.59 28.36
N GLU A 8 -14.64 5.71 29.54
CA GLU A 8 -13.96 6.95 30.02
C GLU A 8 -12.57 7.19 29.41
N GLY A 9 -12.35 6.75 28.15
CA GLY A 9 -11.13 7.08 27.39
C GLY A 9 -9.90 6.22 27.68
N LYS A 10 -10.05 5.08 28.37
CA LYS A 10 -8.99 4.06 28.44
C LYS A 10 -9.20 3.02 27.33
N PRO A 11 -8.13 2.56 26.65
CA PRO A 11 -8.25 1.43 25.72
C PRO A 11 -8.90 0.24 26.43
N LEU A 12 -9.81 -0.45 25.76
CA LEU A 12 -10.42 -1.71 26.24
C LEU A 12 -9.36 -2.83 26.25
N ALA A 13 -8.38 -2.74 27.13
CA ALA A 13 -7.36 -3.75 27.28
C ALA A 13 -7.98 -4.94 28.04
N ASN A 14 -8.12 -6.09 27.36
CA ASN A 14 -8.58 -7.38 27.91
C ASN A 14 -10.07 -7.49 28.25
N VAL A 15 -10.95 -6.92 27.43
CA VAL A 15 -12.40 -7.17 27.51
C VAL A 15 -12.74 -8.47 26.76
N ARG A 16 -13.44 -9.39 27.44
CA ARG A 16 -13.99 -10.62 26.83
C ARG A 16 -15.22 -10.31 25.99
N ASP A 17 -15.45 -11.07 24.92
CA ASP A 17 -16.63 -10.89 24.05
C ASP A 17 -17.95 -10.85 24.80
N ALA A 18 -18.10 -11.66 25.86
CA ALA A 18 -19.31 -11.69 26.68
C ALA A 18 -19.74 -10.30 27.18
N HIS A 19 -18.78 -9.41 27.46
CA HIS A 19 -19.08 -8.04 27.88
C HIS A 19 -19.70 -7.23 26.74
N CYS A 20 -19.13 -7.32 25.54
CA CYS A 20 -19.67 -6.66 24.34
C CYS A 20 -21.07 -7.20 23.99
N LEU A 21 -21.26 -8.52 24.07
CA LEU A 21 -22.50 -9.19 23.72
C LEU A 21 -23.67 -8.90 24.68
N ASN A 22 -23.39 -8.44 25.90
CA ASN A 22 -24.45 -7.95 26.80
C ASN A 22 -25.28 -6.83 26.17
N CYS A 23 -24.66 -6.01 25.30
CA CYS A 23 -25.34 -4.94 24.58
C CYS A 23 -25.46 -5.22 23.07
N HIS A 24 -24.48 -5.89 22.46
CA HIS A 24 -24.41 -6.15 21.01
C HIS A 24 -24.86 -7.55 20.59
N SER A 25 -25.58 -8.29 21.45
CA SER A 25 -26.24 -9.55 21.07
C SER A 25 -27.43 -9.36 20.11
N LYS A 26 -27.79 -8.11 19.82
CA LYS A 26 -28.82 -7.70 18.85
C LYS A 26 -28.32 -6.47 18.09
N THR A 27 -28.99 -6.10 17.02
CA THR A 27 -28.72 -4.82 16.34
C THR A 27 -28.99 -3.66 17.30
N VAL A 28 -28.04 -2.75 17.41
CA VAL A 28 -28.15 -1.54 18.22
C VAL A 28 -28.26 -0.35 17.27
N PRO A 29 -29.27 0.54 17.43
CA PRO A 29 -29.38 1.74 16.63
C PRO A 29 -28.18 2.67 16.80
N ASN A 30 -27.86 3.46 15.78
CA ASN A 30 -26.92 4.57 15.88
C ASN A 30 -27.52 5.72 16.72
N ALA A 31 -26.78 6.82 16.85
CA ALA A 31 -27.22 7.99 17.62
C ALA A 31 -28.54 8.61 17.11
N ASP A 32 -28.85 8.42 15.83
CA ASP A 32 -30.05 8.92 15.16
C ASP A 32 -31.22 7.92 15.20
N GLY A 33 -31.06 6.78 15.89
CA GLY A 33 -32.07 5.75 16.02
C GLY A 33 -32.18 4.80 14.82
N GLU A 34 -31.23 4.86 13.88
CA GLU A 34 -31.22 4.04 12.67
C GLU A 34 -30.34 2.80 12.84
N VAL A 35 -30.76 1.69 12.23
CA VAL A 35 -29.94 0.48 12.10
C VAL A 35 -29.62 0.30 10.63
N ALA A 36 -28.34 0.32 10.29
CA ALA A 36 -27.93 0.07 8.91
C ALA A 36 -28.30 -1.37 8.51
N SER A 37 -28.96 -1.51 7.36
CA SER A 37 -29.42 -2.79 6.81
C SER A 37 -28.30 -3.80 6.54
N SER A 38 -27.07 -3.32 6.43
CA SER A 38 -25.85 -4.12 6.26
C SER A 38 -25.31 -4.71 7.57
N VAL A 39 -25.82 -4.30 8.74
CA VAL A 39 -25.32 -4.75 10.05
C VAL A 39 -25.84 -6.15 10.35
N LYS A 40 -24.93 -7.13 10.30
CA LYS A 40 -25.17 -8.48 10.80
C LYS A 40 -24.75 -8.56 12.27
N VAL A 41 -25.60 -9.14 13.10
CA VAL A 41 -25.24 -9.46 14.49
C VAL A 41 -24.21 -10.58 14.45
N VAL A 42 -23.00 -10.31 14.97
CA VAL A 42 -21.93 -11.28 15.10
C VAL A 42 -21.75 -11.61 16.58
N SER A 43 -22.03 -12.85 16.96
CA SER A 43 -21.99 -13.29 18.35
C SER A 43 -20.74 -14.11 18.72
N SER A 44 -19.95 -14.51 17.72
CA SER A 44 -18.72 -15.27 17.91
C SER A 44 -17.86 -15.22 16.65
N PHE A 45 -16.56 -15.47 16.81
CA PHE A 45 -15.64 -15.56 15.68
C PHE A 45 -16.00 -16.67 14.70
N ALA A 46 -16.55 -17.80 15.18
CA ALA A 46 -17.01 -18.89 14.33
C ALA A 46 -18.10 -18.45 13.34
N GLN A 47 -18.98 -17.54 13.77
CA GLN A 47 -20.06 -16.97 12.97
C GLN A 47 -19.65 -15.67 12.26
N HIS A 48 -18.38 -15.27 12.35
CA HIS A 48 -17.92 -14.02 11.74
C HIS A 48 -18.01 -14.12 10.20
N PRO A 49 -18.62 -13.12 9.53
CA PRO A 49 -18.71 -13.08 8.07
C PRO A 49 -17.32 -12.90 7.44
N PRO A 50 -17.17 -13.13 6.12
CA PRO A 50 -15.95 -12.76 5.43
C PRO A 50 -15.63 -11.26 5.59
N PHE A 51 -14.35 -10.90 5.50
CA PHE A 51 -13.95 -9.50 5.49
C PHE A 51 -14.60 -8.78 4.32
N ALA A 52 -15.03 -7.54 4.57
CA ALA A 52 -15.61 -6.71 3.55
C ALA A 52 -15.04 -5.30 3.63
N LEU A 53 -14.92 -4.70 2.46
CA LEU A 53 -14.52 -3.31 2.28
C LEU A 53 -15.80 -2.50 2.16
N HIS A 54 -15.93 -1.52 3.04
CA HIS A 54 -17.01 -0.55 2.93
C HIS A 54 -16.56 0.51 1.93
N GLU A 55 -17.32 0.80 0.88
CA GLU A 55 -17.01 1.85 -0.10
C GLU A 55 -18.25 2.70 -0.31
N GLY A 56 -18.23 3.95 0.15
CA GLY A 56 -19.32 4.90 -0.13
C GLY A 56 -20.72 4.40 0.25
N GLY A 57 -20.84 3.65 1.36
CA GLY A 57 -22.11 3.02 1.79
C GLY A 57 -22.38 1.60 1.27
N SER A 58 -21.61 1.11 0.28
CA SER A 58 -21.66 -0.26 -0.23
C SER A 58 -20.66 -1.19 0.49
N VAL A 59 -20.91 -2.51 0.50
CA VAL A 59 -20.07 -3.52 1.18
C VAL A 59 -19.58 -4.55 0.17
N ASN A 60 -18.30 -4.48 -0.18
CA ASN A 60 -17.64 -5.42 -1.09
C ASN A 60 -16.95 -6.52 -0.29
N VAL A 61 -17.43 -7.77 -0.41
CA VAL A 61 -16.81 -8.91 0.27
C VAL A 61 -15.48 -9.26 -0.41
N ILE A 62 -14.40 -9.36 0.36
CA ILE A 62 -13.12 -9.90 -0.13
C ILE A 62 -13.31 -11.41 -0.26
N ALA A 63 -13.83 -11.85 -1.42
CA ALA A 63 -13.91 -13.25 -1.80
C ALA A 63 -12.55 -13.70 -2.37
N ALA A 64 -12.16 -14.95 -2.10
CA ALA A 64 -10.87 -15.53 -2.49
C ALA A 64 -10.61 -15.62 -4.00
N THR A 65 -11.56 -15.23 -4.84
CA THR A 65 -11.42 -15.19 -6.31
C THR A 65 -12.42 -14.17 -6.82
N GLY A 66 -11.96 -13.20 -7.61
CA GLY A 66 -12.68 -11.97 -7.95
C GLY A 66 -14.11 -12.09 -8.50
N ASN A 67 -14.80 -10.95 -8.35
CA ASN A 67 -15.97 -10.42 -9.06
C ASN A 67 -17.10 -10.01 -8.11
N GLY A 68 -17.07 -8.74 -7.69
CA GLY A 68 -18.21 -8.04 -7.10
C GLY A 68 -18.52 -6.80 -7.93
N ARG A 69 -19.59 -6.85 -8.73
CA ARG A 69 -20.17 -5.69 -9.44
C ARG A 69 -20.73 -4.68 -8.43
N SER A 70 -20.50 -3.40 -8.69
CA SER A 70 -21.14 -2.26 -8.02
C SER A 70 -22.16 -1.58 -8.95
N ASP A 71 -23.25 -1.09 -8.38
CA ASP A 71 -24.10 -0.05 -8.96
C ASP A 71 -24.39 1.03 -7.88
N ASP A 72 -23.70 2.18 -8.00
CA ASP A 72 -24.05 3.57 -7.62
C ASP A 72 -24.33 3.97 -6.13
N PRO A 73 -24.40 5.27 -5.74
CA PRO A 73 -23.27 6.05 -5.23
C PRO A 73 -23.49 6.67 -3.83
N GLY A 74 -22.38 6.90 -3.11
CA GLY A 74 -22.21 8.14 -2.34
C GLY A 74 -22.04 8.02 -0.82
N VAL A 75 -21.14 8.90 -0.35
CA VAL A 75 -20.87 9.34 1.04
C VAL A 75 -19.75 8.57 1.74
N GLY A 76 -18.68 9.32 2.01
CA GLY A 76 -17.40 8.80 2.47
C GLY A 76 -17.30 8.56 3.97
N ASP A 77 -16.39 7.65 4.31
CA ASP A 77 -15.55 7.68 5.50
C ASP A 77 -14.40 6.69 5.28
N LYS A 78 -13.15 7.19 5.28
CA LYS A 78 -11.84 6.47 5.33
C LYS A 78 -11.76 5.01 4.82
N SER A 79 -12.44 4.72 3.72
CA SER A 79 -12.43 3.41 3.08
C SER A 79 -11.32 3.29 2.06
N VAL A 80 -10.78 2.09 1.90
CA VAL A 80 -10.04 1.75 0.68
C VAL A 80 -11.04 1.83 -0.47
N GLN A 81 -10.83 2.76 -1.39
CA GLN A 81 -11.60 2.80 -2.64
C GLN A 81 -11.05 1.71 -3.55
N LEU A 82 -11.90 0.77 -3.95
CA LEU A 82 -11.51 -0.24 -4.91
C LEU A 82 -11.42 0.37 -6.31
N ALA A 83 -10.74 -0.30 -7.22
CA ALA A 83 -10.92 -0.03 -8.64
C ALA A 83 -12.37 -0.34 -9.06
N LYS A 84 -12.82 0.20 -10.21
CA LYS A 84 -14.22 0.10 -10.71
C LYS A 84 -14.76 -1.32 -10.83
N ASP A 85 -13.90 -2.32 -10.83
CA ASP A 85 -14.16 -3.76 -10.97
C ASP A 85 -13.97 -4.54 -9.64
N GLY A 86 -13.73 -3.85 -8.52
CA GLY A 86 -13.50 -4.47 -7.23
C GLY A 86 -12.06 -4.97 -7.01
N LEU A 87 -11.11 -4.53 -7.83
CA LEU A 87 -9.68 -4.86 -7.73
C LEU A 87 -8.90 -3.88 -6.83
N ASP A 88 -7.65 -4.23 -6.51
CA ASP A 88 -6.70 -3.31 -5.87
C ASP A 88 -6.55 -2.05 -6.75
N PRO A 89 -6.72 -0.83 -6.19
CA PRO A 89 -6.58 0.42 -6.95
C PRO A 89 -5.13 0.70 -7.40
N GLY A 90 -4.17 -0.06 -6.87
CA GLY A 90 -2.77 -0.10 -7.25
C GLY A 90 -2.60 -0.41 -8.74
N ASN A 91 -2.03 0.53 -9.48
CA ASN A 91 -2.04 0.49 -10.95
C ASN A 91 -0.65 0.32 -11.59
N ILE A 92 0.37 0.03 -10.77
CA ILE A 92 1.71 -0.24 -11.27
C ILE A 92 1.75 -1.59 -12.01
N ARG A 93 2.62 -1.70 -13.00
CA ARG A 93 2.94 -2.96 -13.67
C ARG A 93 3.88 -3.76 -12.76
N PHE A 94 3.33 -4.75 -12.08
CA PHE A 94 4.09 -5.61 -11.17
C PHE A 94 3.51 -7.03 -11.14
N SER A 95 4.37 -8.03 -10.96
CA SER A 95 3.99 -9.44 -10.81
C SER A 95 4.84 -10.10 -9.74
N HIS A 96 4.20 -10.59 -8.67
CA HIS A 96 4.87 -11.42 -7.67
C HIS A 96 5.42 -12.71 -8.27
N LYS A 97 4.67 -13.36 -9.17
CA LYS A 97 5.09 -14.59 -9.86
C LYS A 97 6.43 -14.42 -10.58
N ALA A 98 6.63 -13.29 -11.26
CA ALA A 98 7.89 -13.01 -11.93
C ALA A 98 9.03 -12.78 -10.94
N HIS A 99 8.81 -11.99 -9.89
CA HIS A 99 9.87 -11.62 -8.93
C HIS A 99 10.26 -12.75 -7.98
N LEU A 100 9.29 -13.54 -7.51
CA LEU A 100 9.52 -14.64 -6.56
C LEU A 100 9.79 -15.98 -7.26
N GLY A 101 9.47 -16.10 -8.55
CA GLY A 101 9.59 -17.37 -9.29
C GLY A 101 10.96 -17.60 -9.93
N LEU A 102 11.64 -16.52 -10.34
CA LEU A 102 12.90 -16.59 -11.07
C LEU A 102 14.10 -16.80 -10.14
N SER A 103 15.01 -17.71 -10.52
CA SER A 103 16.33 -17.77 -9.89
C SER A 103 17.19 -16.58 -10.29
N PHE A 104 18.15 -16.21 -9.45
CA PHE A 104 19.13 -15.16 -9.75
C PHE A 104 19.97 -15.50 -10.99
N GLU A 105 20.22 -16.79 -11.23
CA GLU A 105 20.87 -17.27 -12.45
C GLU A 105 19.98 -17.04 -13.68
N ASP A 106 18.71 -17.46 -13.62
CA ASP A 106 17.74 -17.24 -14.71
C ASP A 106 17.52 -15.75 -14.99
N PHE A 107 17.53 -14.91 -13.95
CA PHE A 107 17.46 -13.47 -14.09
C PHE A 107 18.70 -12.95 -14.83
N THR A 108 19.90 -13.30 -14.37
CA THR A 108 21.15 -12.80 -14.96
C THR A 108 21.29 -13.23 -16.42
N ARG A 109 20.91 -14.47 -16.76
CA ARG A 109 20.89 -15.00 -18.15
C ARG A 109 19.91 -14.25 -19.07
N ARG A 110 18.86 -13.63 -18.53
CA ARG A 110 17.92 -12.82 -19.33
C ARG A 110 18.41 -11.40 -19.59
N TYR A 111 19.42 -10.95 -18.85
CA TYR A 111 19.94 -9.58 -18.86
C TYR A 111 21.48 -9.56 -19.01
N GLU A 112 22.01 -10.49 -19.82
CA GLU A 112 23.44 -10.85 -19.96
C GLU A 112 24.40 -9.69 -20.21
N ASP A 113 23.93 -8.55 -20.74
CA ASP A 113 24.76 -7.36 -20.98
C ASP A 113 25.24 -6.65 -19.69
N ASN A 114 24.92 -7.18 -18.51
CA ASN A 114 25.25 -6.58 -17.20
C ASN A 114 25.93 -7.54 -16.22
N ALA A 115 26.60 -8.61 -16.68
CA ALA A 115 27.24 -9.61 -15.81
C ALA A 115 28.23 -9.05 -14.76
N GLU A 116 28.76 -7.83 -14.97
CA GLU A 116 29.65 -7.12 -14.03
C GLU A 116 29.03 -5.82 -13.45
N GLY A 117 27.77 -5.52 -13.81
CA GLY A 117 27.05 -4.32 -13.41
C GLY A 117 26.58 -4.35 -11.94
N ARG A 118 26.08 -3.20 -11.46
CA ARG A 118 25.56 -3.04 -10.10
C ARG A 118 24.54 -4.12 -9.72
N VAL A 119 23.65 -4.47 -10.66
CA VAL A 119 22.61 -5.49 -10.46
C VAL A 119 23.23 -6.87 -10.25
N ALA A 120 24.15 -7.30 -11.13
CA ALA A 120 24.81 -8.60 -10.99
C ALA A 120 25.60 -8.71 -9.67
N LYS A 121 26.28 -7.64 -9.25
CA LYS A 121 26.96 -7.59 -7.95
C LYS A 121 25.98 -7.74 -6.78
N HIS A 122 24.82 -7.07 -6.84
CA HIS A 122 23.80 -7.20 -5.82
C HIS A 122 23.25 -8.64 -5.74
N LEU A 123 22.94 -9.26 -6.88
CA LEU A 123 22.47 -10.65 -6.90
C LEU A 123 23.54 -11.63 -6.40
N GLN A 124 24.81 -11.44 -6.75
CA GLN A 124 25.92 -12.24 -6.23
C GLN A 124 26.06 -12.13 -4.71
N GLN A 125 25.81 -10.96 -4.13
CA GLN A 125 25.80 -10.78 -2.66
C GLN A 125 24.69 -11.60 -2.01
N LEU A 126 23.49 -11.60 -2.59
CA LEU A 126 22.39 -12.44 -2.10
C LEU A 126 22.70 -13.93 -2.26
N GLN A 127 23.33 -14.34 -3.35
CA GLN A 127 23.83 -15.70 -3.57
C GLN A 127 24.87 -16.12 -2.54
N ALA A 128 25.84 -15.25 -2.24
CA ALA A 128 26.83 -15.48 -1.21
C ALA A 128 26.22 -15.61 0.19
N ALA A 129 25.05 -14.99 0.42
CA ALA A 129 24.25 -15.18 1.63
C ALA A 129 23.38 -16.45 1.63
N GLY A 130 23.57 -17.35 0.65
CA GLY A 130 22.88 -18.64 0.56
C GLY A 130 21.49 -18.58 -0.07
N ARG A 131 21.18 -17.52 -0.83
CA ARG A 131 19.87 -17.33 -1.47
C ARG A 131 19.96 -17.41 -2.99
N ASP A 132 19.05 -18.11 -3.63
CA ASP A 132 18.99 -18.23 -5.10
C ASP A 132 17.80 -17.47 -5.72
N LYS A 133 16.89 -16.96 -4.89
CA LYS A 133 15.67 -16.24 -5.27
C LYS A 133 15.34 -15.10 -4.32
N LEU A 134 14.52 -14.18 -4.79
CA LEU A 134 13.89 -13.18 -3.93
C LEU A 134 12.89 -13.85 -2.97
N ILE A 135 12.74 -13.26 -1.80
CA ILE A 135 11.80 -13.62 -0.74
C ILE A 135 10.92 -12.41 -0.40
N CYS A 136 9.88 -12.64 0.39
CA CYS A 136 8.90 -11.60 0.71
C CYS A 136 9.55 -10.38 1.38
N SER A 137 10.54 -10.59 2.25
CA SER A 137 11.24 -9.53 2.99
C SER A 137 12.25 -8.74 2.18
N ASP A 138 12.47 -9.03 0.90
CA ASP A 138 13.25 -8.14 0.03
C ASP A 138 12.46 -6.89 -0.37
N CYS A 139 11.13 -6.99 -0.33
CA CYS A 139 10.24 -5.90 -0.67
C CYS A 139 9.37 -5.47 0.52
N HIS A 140 8.99 -6.38 1.41
CA HIS A 140 8.11 -6.07 2.53
C HIS A 140 8.86 -5.95 3.85
N ASP A 141 8.82 -4.75 4.41
CA ASP A 141 9.28 -4.49 5.77
C ASP A 141 8.13 -4.37 6.74
N ALA A 142 8.22 -5.05 7.87
CA ALA A 142 7.34 -4.75 9.00
C ALA A 142 7.66 -3.35 9.55
N ALA A 143 6.62 -2.62 9.96
CA ALA A 143 6.79 -1.41 10.74
C ALA A 143 7.42 -1.74 12.10
N ASP A 144 8.02 -0.75 12.76
CA ASP A 144 8.78 -0.93 14.00
C ASP A 144 7.96 -1.57 15.13
N ASP A 145 6.64 -1.34 15.16
CA ASP A 145 5.73 -1.94 16.13
C ASP A 145 5.25 -3.35 15.73
N GLY A 146 5.67 -3.82 14.56
CA GLY A 146 5.33 -5.11 13.98
C GLY A 146 3.84 -5.29 13.71
N ARG A 147 3.04 -4.22 13.75
CA ARG A 147 1.61 -4.27 13.47
C ARG A 147 1.39 -4.24 11.97
N TYR A 148 1.91 -3.19 11.34
CA TYR A 148 1.70 -2.95 9.92
C TYR A 148 2.92 -3.31 9.09
N MET A 149 2.74 -3.38 7.78
CA MET A 149 3.86 -3.33 6.84
C MET A 149 4.10 -1.88 6.45
N ARG A 150 5.36 -1.53 6.21
CA ARG A 150 5.76 -0.22 5.69
C ARG A 150 5.32 -0.10 4.22
N PRO A 151 5.03 1.12 3.75
CA PRO A 151 4.77 1.34 2.34
C PRO A 151 5.98 0.94 1.47
N ILE A 152 5.70 0.32 0.32
CA ILE A 152 6.71 0.04 -0.69
C ILE A 152 7.18 1.35 -1.33
N ARG A 153 8.50 1.51 -1.41
CA ARG A 153 9.21 2.67 -1.98
C ARG A 153 10.23 2.20 -3.01
N PHE A 154 10.33 2.91 -4.14
CA PHE A 154 11.22 2.52 -5.23
C PHE A 154 12.69 2.49 -4.80
N GLU A 155 13.14 3.53 -4.08
CA GLU A 155 14.53 3.68 -3.66
C GLU A 155 14.96 2.49 -2.80
N ASP A 156 14.09 2.07 -1.89
CA ASP A 156 14.41 1.06 -0.89
C ASP A 156 14.26 -0.37 -1.43
N HIS A 157 13.27 -0.64 -2.30
CA HIS A 157 12.87 -2.01 -2.64
C HIS A 157 13.04 -2.38 -4.13
N CYS A 158 13.28 -1.42 -5.01
CA CYS A 158 13.34 -1.68 -6.46
C CYS A 158 14.67 -1.27 -7.09
N SER A 159 15.26 -0.16 -6.63
CA SER A 159 16.40 0.50 -7.28
C SER A 159 17.65 -0.39 -7.42
N ALA A 160 17.85 -1.34 -6.50
CA ALA A 160 19.01 -2.23 -6.51
C ALA A 160 19.04 -3.16 -7.74
N CYS A 161 17.86 -3.62 -8.17
CA CYS A 161 17.68 -4.50 -9.34
C CYS A 161 17.19 -3.74 -10.59
N HIS A 162 16.48 -2.63 -10.41
CA HIS A 162 15.91 -1.78 -11.46
C HIS A 162 16.45 -0.34 -11.39
N PRO A 163 17.75 -0.11 -11.61
CA PRO A 163 18.33 1.24 -11.56
C PRO A 163 17.77 2.13 -12.68
N LEU A 164 17.58 3.43 -12.39
CA LEU A 164 17.07 4.40 -13.37
C LEU A 164 18.20 5.03 -14.22
N SER A 165 19.32 4.35 -14.37
CA SER A 165 20.44 4.75 -15.22
C SER A 165 20.22 4.24 -16.66
N PHE A 166 19.30 4.86 -17.39
CA PHE A 166 18.83 4.36 -18.69
C PHE A 166 19.72 4.71 -19.91
N HIS A 167 20.71 5.57 -19.74
CA HIS A 167 21.55 6.00 -20.86
C HIS A 167 22.95 6.45 -20.42
N SER A 168 23.98 6.04 -21.16
CA SER A 168 25.40 6.29 -20.83
C SER A 168 25.72 7.78 -20.72
N ALA A 169 25.13 8.62 -21.57
CA ALA A 169 25.34 10.07 -21.56
C ALA A 169 24.78 10.79 -20.32
N ILE A 170 24.00 10.14 -19.46
CA ILE A 170 23.57 10.76 -18.18
C ILE A 170 23.84 9.87 -16.96
N ALA A 171 24.28 8.63 -17.19
CA ALA A 171 24.59 7.65 -16.16
C ALA A 171 25.90 7.97 -15.41
N ALA A 172 26.80 8.75 -16.01
CA ALA A 172 28.07 9.14 -15.38
C ALA A 172 27.86 9.92 -14.06
N ASP A 173 26.79 10.71 -13.99
CA ASP A 173 26.40 11.49 -12.80
C ASP A 173 25.46 10.72 -11.85
N GLY A 174 25.40 9.40 -12.01
CA GLY A 174 24.58 8.50 -11.21
C GLY A 174 23.15 8.31 -11.72
N ASP A 175 22.33 7.66 -10.91
CA ASP A 175 20.95 7.32 -11.25
C ASP A 175 20.09 8.60 -11.37
N LEU A 176 19.03 8.53 -12.17
CA LEU A 176 18.00 9.57 -12.16
C LEU A 176 17.11 9.42 -10.92
N PRO A 177 16.60 10.54 -10.35
CA PRO A 177 15.66 10.46 -9.24
C PRO A 177 14.33 9.84 -9.70
N HIS A 178 13.73 8.98 -8.88
CA HIS A 178 12.34 8.56 -9.07
C HIS A 178 11.41 9.65 -8.57
N ALA A 179 11.13 10.62 -9.45
CA ALA A 179 10.34 11.80 -9.12
C ALA A 179 9.33 12.13 -10.23
N LYS A 180 8.56 13.20 -10.02
CA LYS A 180 7.65 13.73 -11.04
C LYS A 180 8.42 13.99 -12.35
N PRO A 181 7.82 13.70 -13.53
CA PRO A 181 8.49 13.86 -14.82
C PRO A 181 9.17 15.22 -15.03
N ALA A 182 8.53 16.31 -14.58
CA ALA A 182 9.09 17.65 -14.66
C ALA A 182 10.45 17.82 -13.93
N LEU A 183 10.63 17.18 -12.76
CA LEU A 183 11.90 17.23 -12.03
C LEU A 183 12.96 16.37 -12.72
N VAL A 184 12.60 15.17 -13.15
CA VAL A 184 13.50 14.29 -13.92
C VAL A 184 13.98 15.00 -15.19
N ARG A 185 13.08 15.75 -15.83
CA ARG A 185 13.40 16.61 -16.98
C ARG A 185 14.39 17.71 -16.66
N ALA A 186 14.22 18.42 -15.56
CA ALA A 186 15.19 19.41 -15.13
C ALA A 186 16.59 18.79 -14.92
N VAL A 187 16.67 17.62 -14.27
CA VAL A 187 17.94 16.92 -14.00
C VAL A 187 18.63 16.47 -15.29
N ILE A 188 17.88 15.94 -16.26
CA ILE A 188 18.45 15.51 -17.55
C ILE A 188 19.01 16.71 -18.31
N LEU A 189 18.27 17.82 -18.38
CA LEU A 189 18.75 19.02 -19.05
C LEU A 189 19.99 19.60 -18.38
N ASP A 190 20.04 19.58 -17.05
CA ASP A 190 21.21 20.01 -16.27
C ASP A 190 22.45 19.13 -16.61
N ARG A 191 22.32 17.81 -16.54
CA ARG A 191 23.42 16.87 -16.85
C ARG A 191 23.90 16.95 -18.30
N LEU A 192 23.00 17.18 -19.25
CA LEU A 192 23.38 17.37 -20.66
C LEU A 192 24.03 18.75 -20.88
N GLY A 193 23.60 19.76 -20.13
CA GLY A 193 24.21 21.09 -20.13
C GLY A 193 25.63 21.09 -19.57
N THR A 194 25.89 20.33 -18.50
CA THR A 194 27.24 20.18 -17.91
C THR A 194 28.20 19.38 -18.78
N GLN A 195 27.70 18.46 -19.61
CA GLN A 195 28.52 17.73 -20.59
C GLN A 195 28.86 18.55 -21.85
N SER A 196 28.15 19.67 -22.06
CA SER A 196 28.31 20.55 -23.22
C SER A 196 29.32 21.68 -22.97
N GLY A 197 30.51 21.35 -22.47
CA GLY A 197 31.73 22.14 -22.66
C GLY A 197 32.09 23.21 -21.64
N GLU A 198 33.36 23.63 -21.75
CA GLU A 198 33.94 24.92 -21.36
C GLU A 198 33.73 25.47 -19.94
N SER A 199 34.85 25.86 -19.33
CA SER A 199 34.92 26.63 -18.07
C SER A 199 34.00 27.86 -18.10
N PRO A 200 33.14 28.08 -17.09
CA PRO A 200 32.22 29.20 -17.10
C PRO A 200 32.96 30.52 -16.86
N ASP A 201 33.01 31.38 -17.87
CA ASP A 201 33.31 32.81 -17.68
C ASP A 201 32.21 33.40 -16.78
N ARG A 202 32.61 33.81 -15.57
CA ARG A 202 31.76 34.27 -14.46
C ARG A 202 31.15 35.67 -14.68
N SER A 203 31.05 36.13 -15.92
CA SER A 203 30.67 37.51 -16.24
C SER A 203 29.27 37.67 -16.84
N SER A 204 28.49 36.59 -16.99
CA SER A 204 27.15 36.67 -17.63
C SER A 204 25.97 36.63 -16.62
N PRO A 205 24.89 37.39 -16.87
CA PRO A 205 23.68 37.40 -16.02
C PRO A 205 23.00 36.01 -15.98
N PRO A 206 22.11 35.73 -15.00
CA PRO A 206 21.46 34.42 -14.87
C PRO A 206 20.76 34.01 -16.17
N PRO A 207 20.78 32.72 -16.55
CA PRO A 207 20.27 32.27 -17.83
C PRO A 207 18.78 32.60 -17.92
N ARG A 208 18.39 33.41 -18.92
CA ARG A 208 17.00 33.39 -19.39
C ARG A 208 16.75 32.02 -20.02
N LEU A 209 15.58 31.45 -19.74
CA LEU A 209 15.10 30.22 -20.38
C LEU A 209 15.38 30.28 -21.89
N PRO A 210 16.19 29.36 -22.45
CA PRO A 210 16.61 29.46 -23.84
C PRO A 210 15.46 29.28 -24.81
N ASN A 211 15.46 30.11 -25.85
CA ASN A 211 14.56 30.03 -26.99
C ASN A 211 14.89 28.77 -27.84
N LYS A 212 13.85 28.24 -28.48
CA LYS A 212 13.64 26.86 -28.97
C LYS A 212 14.55 26.35 -30.13
N THR A 213 15.74 26.88 -30.35
CA THR A 213 16.49 26.60 -31.58
C THR A 213 18.01 26.48 -31.37
N ARG A 214 18.45 25.37 -30.76
CA ARG A 214 19.80 24.83 -30.98
C ARG A 214 19.85 23.32 -30.72
N THR A 215 19.34 22.54 -31.70
CA THR A 215 19.55 21.09 -31.85
C THR A 215 19.62 20.27 -30.55
N ASP A 216 18.46 20.13 -29.91
CA ASP A 216 18.16 19.30 -28.74
C ASP A 216 18.09 17.78 -29.04
N HIS A 217 18.56 17.30 -30.20
CA HIS A 217 18.40 15.90 -30.61
C HIS A 217 19.00 14.90 -29.59
N ASN A 218 20.03 15.28 -28.82
CA ASN A 218 20.56 14.44 -27.74
C ASN A 218 19.61 14.41 -26.53
N ALA A 219 19.06 15.54 -26.13
CA ALA A 219 18.12 15.62 -25.01
C ALA A 219 16.82 14.88 -25.34
N GLU A 220 16.27 15.09 -26.53
CA GLU A 220 15.04 14.44 -26.98
C GLU A 220 15.17 12.91 -27.00
N ASN A 221 16.29 12.40 -27.53
CA ASN A 221 16.59 10.97 -27.50
C ASN A 221 16.73 10.40 -26.09
N VAL A 222 17.41 11.14 -25.19
CA VAL A 222 17.54 10.75 -23.77
C VAL A 222 16.17 10.72 -23.09
N PHE A 223 15.32 11.71 -23.34
CA PHE A 223 13.98 11.79 -22.79
C PHE A 223 13.10 10.63 -23.23
N ARG A 224 13.14 10.29 -24.51
CA ARG A 224 12.42 9.12 -25.04
C ARG A 224 12.84 7.85 -24.31
N VAL A 225 14.15 7.59 -24.17
CA VAL A 225 14.65 6.41 -23.46
C VAL A 225 14.22 6.39 -21.99
N VAL A 226 14.22 7.54 -21.32
CA VAL A 226 13.77 7.65 -19.92
C VAL A 226 12.26 7.44 -19.80
N ARG A 227 11.46 7.97 -20.72
CA ARG A 227 10.01 7.70 -20.81
C ARG A 227 9.74 6.21 -20.96
N GLU A 228 10.46 5.54 -21.84
CA GLU A 228 10.39 4.08 -22.01
C GLU A 228 10.78 3.33 -20.73
N GLY A 229 11.62 3.91 -19.88
CA GLY A 229 11.89 3.42 -18.52
C GLY A 229 10.69 3.55 -17.59
N CYS A 230 10.04 4.71 -17.57
CA CYS A 230 8.86 4.97 -16.73
C CYS A 230 7.71 4.00 -17.01
N ILE A 231 7.39 3.75 -18.29
CA ILE A 231 6.23 2.94 -18.68
C ILE A 231 6.38 1.44 -18.36
N ARG A 232 7.59 0.99 -17.99
CA ARG A 232 7.81 -0.39 -17.52
C ARG A 232 7.07 -0.67 -16.23
N CYS A 233 6.90 0.35 -15.38
CA CYS A 233 6.26 0.23 -14.07
C CYS A 233 5.00 1.09 -13.96
N HIS A 234 4.99 2.27 -14.57
CA HIS A 234 3.90 3.24 -14.41
C HIS A 234 2.96 3.24 -15.61
N GLN A 235 1.70 3.59 -15.34
CA GLN A 235 0.80 4.07 -16.38
C GLN A 235 1.06 5.55 -16.62
N ILE A 236 0.90 6.02 -17.86
CA ILE A 236 1.12 7.42 -18.23
C ILE A 236 -0.14 8.01 -18.87
N GLN A 237 -0.35 9.31 -18.68
CA GLN A 237 -1.42 10.11 -19.30
C GLN A 237 -0.83 11.08 -20.34
N ASN A 238 -1.70 11.55 -21.23
CA ASN A 238 -1.40 12.44 -22.36
C ASN A 238 -0.50 11.79 -23.43
N GLU A 239 -1.13 11.00 -24.32
CA GLU A 239 -0.48 10.37 -25.48
C GLU A 239 -0.31 11.31 -26.69
N ASN A 240 -0.53 12.62 -26.53
CA ASN A 240 -0.33 13.58 -27.61
C ASN A 240 1.14 13.49 -28.08
N GLU A 241 1.33 13.32 -29.39
CA GLU A 241 2.59 12.97 -30.08
C GLU A 241 3.77 13.93 -29.85
N ASN A 242 3.58 15.03 -29.12
CA ASN A 242 4.71 15.77 -28.56
C ASN A 242 5.24 15.00 -27.35
N GLU A 243 6.13 14.05 -27.64
CA GLU A 243 6.81 13.05 -26.80
C GLU A 243 7.42 13.56 -25.47
N PHE A 244 7.35 14.87 -25.21
CA PHE A 244 8.10 15.61 -24.19
C PHE A 244 7.30 16.05 -22.97
N ASP A 245 5.97 15.87 -22.96
CA ASP A 245 5.09 16.28 -21.85
C ASP A 245 4.11 15.16 -21.51
N PHE A 246 4.59 14.19 -20.71
CA PHE A 246 3.78 13.08 -20.20
C PHE A 246 3.67 13.17 -18.69
N ASP A 247 2.50 12.77 -18.19
CA ASP A 247 2.27 12.63 -16.75
C ASP A 247 2.26 11.16 -16.36
N VAL A 248 2.82 10.87 -15.19
CA VAL A 248 2.71 9.55 -14.57
C VAL A 248 1.43 9.50 -13.74
N VAL A 249 0.61 8.47 -13.97
CA VAL A 249 -0.57 8.20 -13.15
C VAL A 249 -0.09 7.86 -11.74
N GLU A 250 -0.72 8.44 -10.72
CA GLU A 250 -0.44 8.08 -9.33
C GLU A 250 -0.66 6.58 -9.10
N SER A 251 0.29 5.91 -8.42
CA SER A 251 0.28 4.46 -8.26
C SER A 251 -0.93 3.93 -7.48
N ARG A 252 -1.54 4.76 -6.62
CA ARG A 252 -2.75 4.47 -5.82
C ARG A 252 -2.67 3.19 -4.97
N ILE A 253 -1.47 2.71 -4.66
CA ILE A 253 -1.28 1.55 -3.78
C ILE A 253 -1.75 1.93 -2.36
N PRO A 254 -2.74 1.24 -1.78
CA PRO A 254 -3.23 1.57 -0.45
C PRO A 254 -2.15 1.34 0.61
N THR A 255 -1.92 2.31 1.48
CA THR A 255 -1.01 2.14 2.62
C THR A 255 -1.61 1.29 3.74
N ARG A 256 -2.94 1.09 3.74
CA ARG A 256 -3.64 0.26 4.72
C ARG A 256 -4.92 -0.32 4.11
N TRP A 257 -5.03 -1.65 4.10
CA TRP A 257 -6.19 -2.36 3.57
C TRP A 257 -7.33 -2.56 4.58
N LEU A 258 -7.00 -2.72 5.86
CA LEU A 258 -7.98 -2.90 6.95
C LEU A 258 -8.02 -1.64 7.83
N PRO A 259 -8.76 -0.58 7.47
CA PRO A 259 -8.76 0.69 8.20
C PRO A 259 -9.33 0.57 9.62
N ASN A 260 -10.31 -0.31 9.81
CA ASN A 260 -11.01 -0.54 11.09
C ASN A 260 -10.53 -1.78 11.84
N GLY A 261 -9.51 -2.45 11.31
CA GLY A 261 -8.94 -3.66 11.88
C GLY A 261 -7.45 -3.52 12.19
N GLU A 262 -6.97 -4.31 13.13
CA GLU A 262 -5.56 -4.49 13.45
C GLU A 262 -5.15 -5.94 13.30
N PHE A 263 -3.95 -6.13 12.78
CA PHE A 263 -3.25 -7.40 12.74
C PHE A 263 -1.79 -7.10 13.11
N SER A 264 -1.07 -8.08 13.68
CA SER A 264 0.34 -7.91 14.02
C SER A 264 1.18 -9.02 13.42
N HIS A 265 1.96 -8.71 12.39
CA HIS A 265 2.92 -9.61 11.79
C HIS A 265 3.98 -10.08 12.79
N HIS A 266 4.43 -9.21 13.71
CA HIS A 266 5.41 -9.60 14.73
C HIS A 266 4.88 -10.69 15.68
N ARG A 267 3.59 -10.67 16.03
CA ARG A 267 2.99 -11.76 16.83
C ARG A 267 2.80 -13.06 16.05
N HIS A 268 2.90 -13.00 14.73
CA HIS A 268 2.79 -14.14 13.80
C HIS A 268 4.13 -14.42 13.11
N SER A 269 5.25 -13.95 13.68
CA SER A 269 6.57 -14.04 13.03
C SER A 269 7.12 -15.47 12.95
N SER A 270 6.48 -16.42 13.64
CA SER A 270 6.80 -17.85 13.55
C SER A 270 6.09 -18.56 12.41
N ASP A 271 5.10 -17.93 11.78
CA ASP A 271 4.36 -18.48 10.65
C ASP A 271 5.03 -18.09 9.33
N GLU A 272 4.90 -18.92 8.30
CA GLU A 272 5.38 -18.58 6.97
C GLU A 272 4.44 -17.56 6.31
N CYS A 273 4.98 -16.63 5.53
CA CYS A 273 4.18 -15.60 4.85
C CYS A 273 3.04 -16.23 4.02
N SER A 274 3.32 -17.35 3.35
CA SER A 274 2.38 -18.09 2.50
C SER A 274 1.28 -18.83 3.27
N ASP A 275 1.41 -19.04 4.58
CA ASP A 275 0.37 -19.71 5.36
C ASP A 275 -0.92 -18.89 5.41
N CYS A 276 -0.77 -17.57 5.35
CA CYS A 276 -1.86 -16.60 5.22
C CYS A 276 -1.99 -16.05 3.79
N HIS A 277 -0.88 -15.73 3.12
CA HIS A 277 -0.84 -15.12 1.79
C HIS A 277 -0.59 -16.15 0.67
N GLY A 278 -1.45 -17.17 0.58
CA GLY A 278 -1.21 -18.35 -0.26
C GLY A 278 -1.08 -18.06 -1.78
N ASP A 279 -1.81 -17.07 -2.29
CA ASP A 279 -1.89 -16.78 -3.73
C ASP A 279 -0.80 -15.83 -4.22
N VAL A 280 0.08 -15.35 -3.33
CA VAL A 280 1.11 -14.36 -3.70
C VAL A 280 2.02 -14.87 -4.81
N ARG A 281 2.45 -16.14 -4.75
CA ARG A 281 3.41 -16.68 -5.74
C ARG A 281 2.81 -16.87 -7.13
N SER A 282 1.49 -16.93 -7.26
CA SER A 282 0.80 -17.07 -8.55
C SER A 282 0.33 -15.74 -9.13
N SER A 283 0.31 -14.67 -8.33
CA SER A 283 -0.13 -13.34 -8.73
C SER A 283 0.70 -12.74 -9.88
N VAL A 284 0.00 -12.26 -10.89
CA VAL A 284 0.57 -11.69 -12.11
C VAL A 284 0.28 -10.21 -12.29
N ALA A 285 -0.54 -9.61 -11.41
CA ALA A 285 -0.91 -8.21 -11.48
C ALA A 285 -0.88 -7.55 -10.11
N ALA A 286 -0.50 -6.27 -10.06
CA ALA A 286 -0.59 -5.45 -8.85
C ALA A 286 -2.03 -5.23 -8.38
N THR A 287 -2.99 -5.43 -9.28
CA THR A 287 -4.43 -5.30 -9.02
C THR A 287 -5.01 -6.51 -8.26
N ASP A 288 -4.24 -7.60 -8.11
CA ASP A 288 -4.65 -8.78 -7.35
C ASP A 288 -4.73 -8.45 -5.85
N ILE A 289 -5.91 -8.60 -5.23
CA ILE A 289 -6.07 -8.38 -3.79
C ILE A 289 -5.52 -9.60 -3.04
N LEU A 290 -4.31 -9.48 -2.49
CA LEU A 290 -3.58 -10.57 -1.81
C LEU A 290 -3.65 -10.47 -0.28
N ILE A 291 -4.62 -9.74 0.27
CA ILE A 291 -4.89 -9.71 1.70
C ILE A 291 -5.59 -11.01 2.11
N PRO A 292 -5.16 -11.70 3.18
CA PRO A 292 -5.77 -12.95 3.61
C PRO A 292 -7.24 -12.77 3.94
N ASN A 293 -8.07 -13.72 3.53
CA ASN A 293 -9.46 -13.77 3.96
C ASN A 293 -9.57 -14.32 5.40
N ILE A 294 -10.78 -14.25 5.96
CA ILE A 294 -11.01 -14.66 7.35
C ILE A 294 -10.74 -16.16 7.60
N ASP A 295 -10.81 -17.01 6.58
CA ASP A 295 -10.58 -18.44 6.75
C ASP A 295 -9.13 -18.73 7.09
N SER A 296 -8.18 -17.90 6.64
CA SER A 296 -6.78 -17.95 7.08
C SER A 296 -6.66 -17.79 8.60
N CYS A 297 -7.41 -16.84 9.19
CA CYS A 297 -7.43 -16.63 10.63
C CYS A 297 -8.08 -17.81 11.38
N LYS A 298 -9.18 -18.36 10.84
CA LYS A 298 -9.92 -19.51 11.43
C LYS A 298 -9.11 -20.80 11.47
N LYS A 299 -7.99 -20.90 10.74
CA LYS A 299 -7.05 -22.04 10.85
C LYS A 299 -6.49 -22.18 12.27
N CYS A 300 -6.28 -21.07 12.99
CA CYS A 300 -5.67 -21.08 14.33
C CYS A 300 -6.58 -20.47 15.42
N HIS A 301 -7.37 -19.47 15.05
CA HIS A 301 -8.18 -18.69 15.99
C HIS A 301 -9.62 -19.20 16.14
N GLY A 302 -10.15 -19.08 17.37
CA GLY A 302 -11.58 -19.26 17.68
C GLY A 302 -12.12 -20.69 17.59
N LYS A 303 -11.24 -21.69 17.54
CA LYS A 303 -11.62 -23.11 17.69
C LYS A 303 -11.94 -23.38 19.15
N SER A 304 -13.22 -23.34 19.48
CA SER A 304 -13.74 -23.50 20.84
C SER A 304 -14.27 -24.91 21.14
N SER A 305 -14.17 -25.83 20.17
CA SER A 305 -14.69 -27.20 20.28
C SER A 305 -13.77 -28.22 19.61
N GLY A 306 -13.76 -29.45 20.14
CA GLY A 306 -12.90 -30.57 19.69
C GLY A 306 -11.66 -30.80 20.56
N LEU A 307 -10.87 -31.82 20.22
CA LEU A 307 -9.68 -32.27 20.97
C LEU A 307 -8.62 -31.18 21.21
N ASN A 308 -8.63 -30.11 20.42
CA ASN A 308 -7.65 -29.02 20.46
C ASN A 308 -8.22 -27.69 21.00
N ALA A 309 -9.38 -27.69 21.66
CA ALA A 309 -10.01 -26.46 22.15
C ALA A 309 -9.14 -25.67 23.16
N GLY A 310 -8.26 -26.36 23.91
CA GLY A 310 -7.29 -25.73 24.82
C GLY A 310 -6.05 -25.14 24.14
N LEU A 311 -5.85 -25.43 22.84
CA LEU A 311 -4.71 -24.99 22.03
C LEU A 311 -5.07 -23.86 21.07
N SER A 312 -6.35 -23.47 20.97
CA SER A 312 -6.76 -22.39 20.07
C SER A 312 -6.42 -21.02 20.62
N VAL A 313 -5.89 -20.16 19.74
CA VAL A 313 -5.65 -18.76 20.06
C VAL A 313 -6.99 -18.03 20.17
N ARG A 314 -7.11 -17.15 21.17
CA ARG A 314 -8.32 -16.33 21.37
C ARG A 314 -8.60 -15.46 20.15
N ALA A 315 -9.87 -15.22 19.87
CA ALA A 315 -10.34 -14.28 18.86
C ALA A 315 -11.49 -13.42 19.40
N ASP A 316 -11.25 -12.85 20.60
CA ASP A 316 -12.14 -11.83 21.14
C ASP A 316 -12.16 -10.63 20.15
N CYS A 317 -13.32 -9.99 19.95
CA CYS A 317 -13.55 -8.98 18.90
C CYS A 317 -12.52 -7.85 18.93
N ILE A 318 -12.15 -7.39 20.13
CA ILE A 318 -11.20 -6.30 20.37
C ILE A 318 -9.75 -6.63 19.98
N LEU A 319 -9.44 -7.90 19.73
CA LEU A 319 -8.09 -8.32 19.30
C LEU A 319 -7.84 -7.99 17.82
N CYS A 320 -8.91 -7.85 17.03
CA CYS A 320 -8.83 -7.56 15.60
C CYS A 320 -9.51 -6.24 15.25
N HIS A 321 -10.50 -5.77 16.01
CA HIS A 321 -11.26 -4.57 15.68
C HIS A 321 -11.02 -3.45 16.67
N ASN A 322 -10.92 -2.24 16.13
CA ASN A 322 -10.93 -1.01 16.90
C ASN A 322 -12.37 -0.48 16.99
N TYR A 323 -12.98 -0.61 18.16
CA TYR A 323 -14.30 -0.07 18.44
C TYR A 323 -14.23 1.23 19.24
N HIS A 324 -15.28 2.05 19.15
CA HIS A 324 -15.46 3.25 19.96
C HIS A 324 -14.26 4.20 19.94
N THR A 325 -13.60 4.35 18.78
CA THR A 325 -12.56 5.36 18.61
C THR A 325 -13.23 6.74 18.64
N HIS A 326 -13.19 7.41 19.81
CA HIS A 326 -13.73 8.75 20.01
C HIS A 326 -12.91 9.78 19.20
N THR A 327 -13.08 9.81 17.88
CA THR A 327 -12.38 10.72 16.98
C THR A 327 -13.22 11.91 16.52
N LYS A 328 -14.53 11.91 16.81
CA LYS A 328 -15.22 13.18 17.02
C LYS A 328 -14.81 13.66 18.41
N ALA A 329 -13.90 14.62 18.47
CA ALA A 329 -13.87 15.53 19.61
C ALA A 329 -15.33 15.92 19.86
N LEU A 330 -15.89 15.46 20.97
CA LEU A 330 -17.12 16.01 21.48
C LEU A 330 -16.83 17.50 21.54
N LYS A 331 -17.40 18.28 20.61
CA LYS A 331 -17.54 19.71 20.84
C LYS A 331 -18.31 19.77 22.12
N SER A 332 -17.61 20.01 23.22
CA SER A 332 -18.21 20.31 24.49
C SER A 332 -19.10 21.50 24.23
N ALA A 333 -20.39 21.24 24.03
CA ALA A 333 -21.40 22.25 24.25
C ALA A 333 -21.16 22.67 25.70
N LYS A 334 -20.56 23.85 25.89
CA LYS A 334 -20.58 24.49 27.19
C LYS A 334 -22.05 24.52 27.62
N PRO A 335 -22.39 24.12 28.85
CA PRO A 335 -23.72 24.40 29.35
C PRO A 335 -23.92 25.90 29.27
N ASP A 336 -25.03 26.32 28.67
CA ASP A 336 -25.45 27.72 28.70
C ASP A 336 -25.54 28.16 30.17
N ASP A 337 -24.66 29.08 30.55
CA ASP A 337 -24.67 29.72 31.86
C ASP A 337 -25.86 30.69 31.87
N PRO A 338 -26.90 30.49 32.70
CA PRO A 338 -28.00 31.41 32.77
C PRO A 338 -27.51 32.71 33.43
N THR A 339 -27.31 33.73 32.61
CA THR A 339 -27.05 35.09 33.10
C THR A 339 -28.20 35.53 34.02
N PRO A 340 -27.90 36.13 35.19
CA PRO A 340 -28.94 36.54 36.12
C PRO A 340 -29.70 37.73 35.54
N SER A 341 -31.03 37.61 35.51
CA SER A 341 -31.95 38.70 35.19
C SER A 341 -31.69 39.87 36.15
N LYS A 342 -31.30 41.02 35.59
CA LYS A 342 -31.33 42.29 36.32
C LYS A 342 -32.79 42.71 36.47
N ASN A 343 -33.27 42.74 37.70
CA ASN A 343 -34.22 43.75 38.17
C ASN A 343 -33.57 44.48 39.33
#